data_AF-A0A4U5NXQ7-F1
#
_entry.id   AF-A0A4U5NXQ7-F1
#
_cell.length_a   1.000
_cell.length_b   1.000
_cell.length_c   1.000
_cell.angle_alpha   90.00
_cell.angle_beta   90.00
_cell.angle_gamma   90.00
#
_symmetry.space_group_name_H-M   'P 1'
#
loop_
_entity.id
_entity.type
_entity.pdbx_description
1 polymer ?
#
loop_
_entity_poly.entity_id
_entity_poly.type
_entity_poly.pdbx_seq_one_letter_code
_entity_poly.pdbx_strand_id
1 'polypeptide(L)'
;MVGHRTRCASGSHFDLCHIPQFEHGFLVSGSTGTRTTPTIMDSLPFEFADDVKTLIAKEVLQMDFWEHRAGKTSQMFAKKLRNLTVLPISNTRCLYRLEDSKGNVEPAQLCQPMWDAYGVSLIFVHTRLARKVEELEMDSKEFRILRNIISKSLRPIACYVHIDAVSPVILSLLNAVPRFFNIFVKCSSSISETICNSVRAQALSELYLKSYNMTDDLFSCLQTFIENCNFESLQLYGNPRDIVRDDELVNLLQEKALDIARKGKFVELQVDSSVSMFWEGVEYCSYKEIFMGSLMLRVLPTPVEFPLFLSEKTEKRQY
;
A
#
# COMPACT_ATOMS: atom_id res chain seq x y z
N MET A 1 17.90 -54.92 13.41
CA MET A 1 18.82 -55.13 14.55
C MET A 1 20.15 -54.51 14.21
N VAL A 2 20.71 -53.82 15.20
CA VAL A 2 22.00 -53.14 15.19
C VAL A 2 23.13 -54.11 14.85
N GLY A 3 24.12 -53.64 14.08
CA GLY A 3 25.36 -54.37 13.81
C GLY A 3 26.48 -53.41 13.37
N HIS A 4 27.04 -52.67 14.33
CA HIS A 4 28.29 -51.94 14.19
C HIS A 4 29.50 -52.91 14.21
N ARG A 5 30.49 -52.67 13.35
CA ARG A 5 31.95 -52.81 13.59
C ARG A 5 32.70 -52.06 12.48
N THR A 6 33.19 -50.83 12.68
CA THR A 6 34.46 -50.35 13.28
C THR A 6 35.77 -50.70 12.58
N ARG A 7 36.46 -49.65 12.11
CA ARG A 7 37.89 -49.26 12.24
C ARG A 7 38.40 -48.62 10.93
N CYS A 8 39.30 -47.64 10.87
CA CYS A 8 39.84 -46.59 11.75
C CYS A 8 40.85 -45.78 10.91
N ALA A 9 41.17 -44.56 11.37
CA ALA A 9 42.34 -43.70 11.03
C ALA A 9 42.23 -42.87 9.72
N SER A 10 42.56 -41.58 9.64
CA SER A 10 43.49 -40.75 10.43
C SER A 10 43.28 -39.23 10.19
N GLY A 11 43.68 -38.39 11.17
CA GLY A 11 43.87 -36.92 11.08
C GLY A 11 42.78 -36.09 11.80
N SER A 12 42.78 -35.77 13.10
CA SER A 12 43.64 -34.87 13.92
C SER A 12 43.94 -33.52 13.25
N HIS A 13 43.74 -32.32 13.83
CA HIS A 13 43.42 -31.89 15.19
C HIS A 13 42.85 -30.45 15.12
N PHE A 14 41.90 -30.12 15.98
CA PHE A 14 41.49 -28.76 16.35
C PHE A 14 42.56 -28.14 17.27
N ASP A 15 42.82 -26.84 17.14
CA ASP A 15 43.40 -26.01 18.20
C ASP A 15 42.59 -24.71 18.37
N LEU A 16 41.94 -24.64 19.52
CA LEU A 16 41.42 -23.45 20.20
C LEU A 16 42.47 -23.09 21.25
N CYS A 17 42.94 -21.84 21.30
CA CYS A 17 43.21 -21.03 22.49
C CYS A 17 44.06 -19.81 22.11
N HIS A 18 43.61 -18.60 22.46
CA HIS A 18 44.35 -17.70 23.36
C HIS A 18 43.55 -16.43 23.65
N ILE A 19 43.15 -16.32 24.90
CA ILE A 19 42.77 -15.08 25.60
C ILE A 19 44.05 -14.50 26.19
N PRO A 20 44.31 -13.18 26.14
CA PRO A 20 45.22 -12.54 27.07
C PRO A 20 44.44 -11.86 28.20
N GLN A 21 44.70 -12.32 29.41
CA GLN A 21 44.53 -11.56 30.65
C GLN A 21 45.63 -10.48 30.74
N PHE A 22 45.29 -9.32 31.29
CA PHE A 22 46.25 -8.48 32.00
C PHE A 22 45.59 -7.95 33.28
N GLU A 23 46.15 -8.35 34.43
CA GLU A 23 45.91 -7.77 35.74
C GLU A 23 47.03 -6.78 36.09
N HIS A 24 46.66 -5.69 36.79
CA HIS A 24 47.18 -5.21 38.09
C HIS A 24 47.30 -3.67 38.16
N GLY A 25 46.82 -3.09 39.28
CA GLY A 25 47.28 -1.77 39.74
C GLY A 25 46.30 -0.86 40.50
N PHE A 26 45.87 -1.28 41.69
CA PHE A 26 45.48 -0.54 42.91
C PHE A 26 45.42 1.02 43.03
N LEU A 27 44.40 1.45 43.83
CA LEU A 27 44.26 2.56 44.83
C LEU A 27 43.76 3.99 44.45
N VAL A 28 42.53 4.26 44.93
CA VAL A 28 42.10 5.32 45.89
C VAL A 28 41.88 6.80 45.45
N SER A 29 40.66 7.27 45.81
CA SER A 29 40.24 8.61 46.28
C SER A 29 40.13 9.80 45.30
N GLY A 30 38.87 10.19 45.05
CA GLY A 30 38.35 11.45 45.59
C GLY A 30 38.38 12.70 44.70
N SER A 31 37.24 13.41 44.78
CA SER A 31 37.02 14.85 44.55
C SER A 31 36.35 15.29 43.24
N THR A 32 35.33 16.12 43.49
CA THR A 32 34.49 16.97 42.66
C THR A 32 35.26 17.89 41.72
N GLY A 33 34.75 18.13 40.51
CA GLY A 33 35.19 19.27 39.70
C GLY A 33 34.77 19.22 38.23
N THR A 34 34.06 20.26 37.80
CA THR A 34 33.47 20.47 36.47
C THR A 34 34.46 20.69 35.31
N ARG A 35 33.96 20.39 34.09
CA ARG A 35 34.22 21.04 32.78
C ARG A 35 35.49 20.63 32.00
N THR A 36 35.31 19.91 30.89
CA THR A 36 35.45 20.36 29.47
C THR A 36 35.43 19.13 28.55
N THR A 37 34.48 19.08 27.61
CA THR A 37 34.47 18.11 26.49
C THR A 37 35.29 18.65 25.33
N PRO A 38 36.25 17.88 24.79
CA PRO A 38 36.76 18.06 23.43
C PRO A 38 36.07 17.11 22.45
N THR A 39 35.77 17.65 21.27
CA THR A 39 35.22 17.01 20.09
C THR A 39 36.18 15.94 19.53
N ILE A 40 35.66 14.74 19.24
CA ILE A 40 36.25 13.79 18.28
C ILE A 40 35.10 13.23 17.44
N MET A 41 35.09 13.56 16.15
CA MET A 41 34.41 12.79 15.11
C MET A 41 35.18 11.48 14.95
N ASP A 42 34.50 10.33 14.93
CA ASP A 42 34.86 9.20 14.08
C ASP A 42 33.77 8.12 14.04
N SER A 43 33.46 7.68 12.82
CA SER A 43 32.58 6.58 12.40
C SER A 43 31.07 6.74 12.62
N LEU A 44 30.36 6.93 11.50
CA LEU A 44 28.93 6.62 11.40
C LEU A 44 28.71 5.14 11.80
N PRO A 45 27.73 4.83 12.67
CA PRO A 45 27.39 3.45 12.99
C PRO A 45 27.02 2.69 11.72
N PHE A 46 27.42 1.42 11.63
CA PHE A 46 27.10 0.53 10.49
C PHE A 46 25.59 0.45 10.20
N GLU A 47 24.75 0.70 11.21
CA GLU A 47 23.29 0.83 11.10
C GLU A 47 22.86 1.97 10.15
N PHE A 48 23.66 3.02 10.01
CA PHE A 48 23.41 4.11 9.08
C PHE A 48 23.66 3.74 7.61
N ALA A 49 24.49 2.72 7.34
CA ALA A 49 24.76 2.29 5.96
C ALA A 49 23.59 1.46 5.37
N ASP A 50 22.86 0.72 6.21
CA ASP A 50 21.62 0.05 5.80
C ASP A 50 20.45 1.05 5.71
N ASP A 51 20.44 2.10 6.55
CA ASP A 51 19.52 3.22 6.38
C ASP A 51 19.77 4.01 5.08
N VAL A 52 21.02 4.06 4.59
CA VAL A 52 21.35 4.68 3.30
C VAL A 52 20.92 3.81 2.10
N LYS A 53 20.98 2.48 2.17
CA LYS A 53 20.34 1.61 1.15
C LYS A 53 18.82 1.72 1.18
N THR A 54 18.24 1.96 2.35
CA THR A 54 16.80 2.24 2.50
C THR A 54 16.45 3.64 1.97
N LEU A 55 17.36 4.61 2.05
CA LEU A 55 17.24 5.91 1.37
C LEU A 55 17.30 5.79 -0.16
N ILE A 56 18.05 4.83 -0.72
CA ILE A 56 18.00 4.52 -2.16
C ILE A 56 16.64 3.89 -2.54
N ALA A 57 16.05 3.07 -1.66
CA ALA A 57 14.65 2.66 -1.84
C ALA A 57 13.67 3.85 -1.72
N LYS A 58 14.02 4.88 -0.94
CA LYS A 58 13.27 6.13 -0.83
C LYS A 58 13.33 6.97 -2.11
N GLU A 59 14.43 6.94 -2.87
CA GLU A 59 14.46 7.51 -4.23
C GLU A 59 13.54 6.73 -5.18
N VAL A 60 13.47 5.40 -5.09
CA VAL A 60 12.50 4.60 -5.88
C VAL A 60 11.05 4.88 -5.46
N LEU A 61 10.81 5.15 -4.17
CA LEU A 61 9.47 5.43 -3.64
C LEU A 61 9.00 6.87 -3.86
N GLN A 62 9.90 7.86 -3.92
CA GLN A 62 9.55 9.26 -4.17
C GLN A 62 9.46 9.62 -5.65
N MET A 63 10.07 8.84 -6.56
CA MET A 63 10.02 9.16 -8.00
C MET A 63 8.68 8.79 -8.66
N ASP A 64 7.95 7.76 -8.22
CA ASP A 64 6.69 7.38 -8.89
C ASP A 64 5.48 8.28 -8.53
N PHE A 65 5.52 9.11 -7.48
CA PHE A 65 4.42 10.04 -7.16
C PHE A 65 4.52 11.40 -7.90
N TRP A 66 5.71 11.76 -8.42
CA TRP A 66 5.94 13.08 -9.05
C TRP A 66 6.43 13.02 -10.51
N GLU A 67 6.78 11.85 -11.05
CA GLU A 67 7.28 11.70 -12.42
C GLU A 67 6.26 11.95 -13.54
N HIS A 68 5.01 12.26 -13.23
CA HIS A 68 4.07 12.76 -14.25
C HIS A 68 4.32 14.22 -14.68
N ARG A 69 5.27 14.96 -14.08
CA ARG A 69 5.52 16.37 -14.46
C ARG A 69 6.86 16.71 -15.14
N ALA A 70 7.83 15.81 -15.25
CA ALA A 70 9.10 16.19 -15.88
C ALA A 70 9.91 15.03 -16.51
N GLY A 71 9.49 14.58 -17.69
CA GLY A 71 10.36 14.49 -18.88
C GLY A 71 11.68 13.70 -18.91
N LYS A 72 12.09 12.93 -17.89
CA LYS A 72 13.29 12.06 -17.99
C LYS A 72 13.06 10.72 -17.31
N THR A 73 12.57 9.76 -18.10
CA THR A 73 12.34 8.37 -17.71
C THR A 73 13.67 7.66 -17.40
N SER A 74 13.80 7.16 -16.18
CA SER A 74 14.73 6.08 -15.84
C SER A 74 14.41 4.86 -16.73
N GLN A 75 15.43 4.31 -17.41
CA GLN A 75 15.28 3.16 -18.32
C GLN A 75 14.70 1.91 -17.64
N MET A 76 14.78 1.79 -16.31
CA MET A 76 14.13 0.70 -15.56
C MET A 76 12.59 0.75 -15.60
N PHE A 77 12.02 1.91 -15.93
CA PHE A 77 10.57 2.12 -16.07
C PHE A 77 10.10 2.24 -17.52
N ALA A 78 10.96 1.90 -18.49
CA ALA A 78 10.63 1.94 -19.92
C ALA A 78 9.60 0.88 -20.35
N LYS A 79 9.17 -0.01 -19.45
CA LYS A 79 8.14 -1.00 -19.73
C LYS A 79 6.81 -0.31 -20.00
N LYS A 80 6.19 -0.68 -21.11
CA LYS A 80 4.82 -0.26 -21.41
C LYS A 80 3.87 -0.92 -20.41
N LEU A 81 2.95 -0.15 -19.85
CA LEU A 81 2.00 -0.67 -18.86
C LEU A 81 0.78 -1.31 -19.54
N ARG A 82 0.24 -2.33 -18.88
CA ARG A 82 -0.92 -3.10 -19.32
C ARG A 82 -1.92 -3.24 -18.18
N ASN A 83 -3.19 -3.19 -18.58
CA ASN A 83 -4.32 -3.48 -17.74
C ASN A 83 -4.69 -4.95 -17.91
N LEU A 84 -4.64 -5.69 -16.81
CA LEU A 84 -5.07 -7.08 -16.76
C LEU A 84 -6.54 -7.11 -16.33
N THR A 85 -7.41 -7.62 -17.19
CA THR A 85 -8.76 -7.99 -16.78
C THR A 85 -8.85 -9.49 -16.57
N VAL A 86 -9.43 -9.92 -15.45
CA VAL A 86 -9.62 -11.34 -15.13
C VAL A 86 -11.10 -11.62 -14.81
N LEU A 87 -11.61 -12.70 -15.38
CA LEU A 87 -12.96 -13.21 -15.17
C LEU A 87 -12.86 -14.60 -14.54
N PRO A 88 -13.20 -14.79 -13.26
CA PRO A 88 -13.27 -16.12 -12.68
C PRO A 88 -14.49 -16.87 -13.23
N ILE A 89 -14.25 -18.05 -13.80
CA ILE A 89 -15.28 -18.98 -14.27
C ILE A 89 -15.57 -20.02 -13.18
N SER A 90 -14.54 -20.43 -12.44
CA SER A 90 -14.64 -21.30 -11.27
C SER A 90 -13.52 -20.98 -10.28
N ASN A 91 -13.41 -21.77 -9.21
CA ASN A 91 -12.32 -21.66 -8.25
C ASN A 91 -10.93 -21.88 -8.85
N THR A 92 -10.86 -22.61 -9.97
CA THR A 92 -9.60 -23.02 -10.62
C THR A 92 -9.45 -22.51 -12.04
N ARG A 93 -10.52 -21.98 -12.64
CA ARG A 93 -10.54 -21.53 -14.04
C ARG A 93 -10.85 -20.05 -14.11
N CYS A 94 -10.01 -19.30 -14.81
CA CYS A 94 -10.19 -17.89 -15.06
C CYS A 94 -9.94 -17.61 -16.54
N LEU A 95 -10.73 -16.71 -17.11
CA LEU A 95 -10.42 -16.09 -18.40
C LEU A 95 -9.71 -14.77 -18.14
N TYR A 96 -8.83 -14.36 -19.05
CA TYR A 96 -8.16 -13.08 -18.94
C TYR A 96 -8.06 -12.37 -20.28
N ARG A 97 -7.77 -11.07 -20.19
CA ARG A 97 -7.36 -10.25 -21.32
C ARG A 97 -6.39 -9.17 -20.89
N LEU A 98 -5.57 -8.72 -21.82
CA LEU A 98 -4.65 -7.60 -21.64
C LEU A 98 -5.05 -6.43 -22.53
N GLU A 99 -5.01 -5.25 -21.95
CA GLU A 99 -5.36 -4.02 -22.63
C GLU A 99 -4.30 -2.96 -22.40
N ASP A 100 -4.12 -2.08 -23.39
CA ASP A 100 -3.40 -0.83 -23.18
C ASP A 100 -4.27 0.19 -22.41
N SER A 101 -3.70 1.37 -22.14
CA SER A 101 -4.41 2.45 -21.43
C SER A 101 -5.57 3.05 -22.23
N LYS A 102 -5.68 2.75 -23.53
CA LYS A 102 -6.78 3.18 -24.40
C LYS A 102 -7.87 2.12 -24.54
N GLY A 103 -7.71 0.96 -23.90
CA GLY A 103 -8.65 -0.16 -24.00
C GLY A 103 -8.51 -0.97 -25.29
N ASN A 104 -7.40 -0.81 -26.03
CA ASN A 104 -7.11 -1.69 -27.15
C ASN A 104 -6.67 -3.05 -26.61
N VAL A 105 -7.36 -4.09 -27.03
CA VAL A 105 -7.08 -5.45 -26.61
C VAL A 105 -5.98 -6.03 -27.47
N GLU A 106 -4.95 -6.58 -26.83
CA GLU A 106 -3.86 -7.27 -27.50
C GLU A 106 -4.19 -8.77 -27.56
N PRO A 107 -4.24 -9.38 -28.76
CA PRO A 107 -4.40 -10.82 -28.88
C PRO A 107 -3.08 -11.48 -28.50
N ALA A 108 -2.88 -11.77 -27.21
CA ALA A 108 -1.59 -12.28 -26.79
C ALA A 108 -1.67 -13.16 -25.53
N GLN A 109 -1.05 -14.34 -25.64
CA GLN A 109 -0.83 -15.27 -24.54
C GLN A 109 0.18 -14.68 -23.53
N LEU A 110 0.02 -15.00 -22.25
CA LEU A 110 0.91 -14.55 -21.17
C LEU A 110 2.25 -15.30 -21.23
N CYS A 111 3.09 -14.96 -22.19
CA CYS A 111 4.43 -15.52 -22.35
C CYS A 111 5.52 -14.60 -21.76
N GLN A 112 6.66 -15.19 -21.37
CA GLN A 112 7.78 -14.44 -20.78
C GLN A 112 8.26 -13.27 -21.65
N PRO A 113 8.44 -13.41 -22.98
CA PRO A 113 8.92 -12.31 -23.84
C PRO A 113 8.01 -11.08 -23.84
N MET A 114 6.70 -11.27 -23.70
CA MET A 114 5.77 -10.14 -23.55
C MET A 114 6.11 -9.36 -22.28
N TRP A 115 6.23 -10.05 -21.15
CA TRP A 115 6.43 -9.41 -19.86
C TRP A 115 7.85 -8.90 -19.61
N ASP A 116 8.79 -9.28 -20.46
CA ASP A 116 10.09 -8.61 -20.52
C ASP A 116 9.93 -7.16 -21.02
N ALA A 117 8.97 -6.88 -21.90
CA ALA A 117 8.68 -5.55 -22.45
C ALA A 117 7.54 -4.78 -21.74
N TYR A 118 6.63 -5.51 -21.07
CA TYR A 118 5.43 -4.93 -20.46
C TYR A 118 5.40 -5.10 -18.93
N GLY A 119 4.65 -4.23 -18.24
CA GLY A 119 4.33 -4.34 -16.81
C GLY A 119 2.84 -4.24 -16.55
N VAL A 120 2.39 -4.60 -15.34
CA VAL A 120 0.98 -4.50 -14.94
C VAL A 120 0.76 -3.20 -14.16
N SER A 121 -0.21 -2.39 -14.58
CA SER A 121 -0.63 -1.18 -13.85
C SER A 121 -1.97 -1.32 -13.15
N LEU A 122 -2.82 -2.20 -13.68
CA LEU A 122 -4.20 -2.34 -13.24
C LEU A 122 -4.60 -3.81 -13.28
N ILE A 123 -5.27 -4.27 -12.21
CA ILE A 123 -5.95 -5.56 -12.17
C ILE A 123 -7.45 -5.29 -12.01
N PHE A 124 -8.23 -5.65 -13.02
CA PHE A 124 -9.69 -5.52 -13.04
C PHE A 124 -10.33 -6.90 -12.96
N VAL A 125 -11.10 -7.17 -11.90
CA VAL A 125 -11.80 -8.44 -11.69
C VAL A 125 -13.29 -8.20 -11.87
N HIS A 126 -13.90 -8.84 -12.86
CA HIS A 126 -15.28 -8.56 -13.28
C HIS A 126 -16.09 -9.83 -13.55
N THR A 127 -17.43 -9.72 -13.60
CA THR A 127 -18.34 -10.84 -13.90
C THR A 127 -18.50 -11.12 -15.40
N ARG A 128 -17.98 -10.23 -16.25
CA ARG A 128 -18.09 -10.30 -17.71
C ARG A 128 -16.90 -9.61 -18.37
N LEU A 129 -16.34 -10.20 -19.42
CA LEU A 129 -15.43 -9.50 -20.33
C LEU A 129 -16.27 -8.76 -21.39
N ALA A 130 -15.81 -7.60 -21.88
CA ALA A 130 -16.53 -6.90 -22.94
C ALA A 130 -16.57 -7.77 -24.22
N ARG A 131 -17.74 -7.84 -24.87
CA ARG A 131 -18.15 -8.82 -25.91
C ARG A 131 -17.33 -8.84 -27.23
N LYS A 132 -16.11 -8.31 -27.28
CA LYS A 132 -15.43 -7.98 -28.55
C LYS A 132 -14.18 -8.80 -28.87
N VAL A 133 -13.68 -9.69 -28.00
CA VAL A 133 -12.38 -10.38 -28.23
C VAL A 133 -12.40 -11.85 -27.79
N GLU A 134 -11.57 -12.67 -28.44
CA GLU A 134 -11.23 -14.05 -28.04
C GLU A 134 -10.76 -14.09 -26.58
N GLU A 135 -11.51 -14.81 -25.75
CA GLU A 135 -11.20 -14.98 -24.33
C GLU A 135 -10.16 -16.10 -24.18
N LEU A 136 -9.03 -15.81 -23.51
CA LEU A 136 -7.99 -16.80 -23.23
C LEU A 136 -8.19 -17.39 -21.84
N GLU A 137 -8.20 -18.72 -21.75
CA GLU A 137 -8.18 -19.41 -20.47
C GLU A 137 -6.77 -19.34 -19.86
N MET A 138 -6.69 -18.84 -18.63
CA MET A 138 -5.43 -18.73 -17.90
C MET A 138 -4.98 -20.12 -17.46
N ASP A 139 -3.92 -20.64 -18.07
CA ASP A 139 -3.35 -21.91 -17.66
C ASP A 139 -2.43 -21.76 -16.42
N SER A 140 -1.98 -22.90 -15.87
CA SER A 140 -1.13 -22.91 -14.66
C SER A 140 0.25 -22.27 -14.86
N LYS A 141 0.80 -22.29 -16.09
CA LYS A 141 2.10 -21.70 -16.42
C LYS A 141 1.96 -20.19 -16.54
N GLU A 142 0.95 -19.72 -17.26
CA GLU A 142 0.59 -18.31 -17.40
C GLU A 142 0.31 -17.67 -16.04
N PHE A 143 -0.46 -18.36 -15.19
CA PHE A 143 -0.70 -17.93 -13.82
C PHE A 143 0.59 -17.73 -13.02
N ARG A 144 1.53 -18.70 -13.08
CA ARG A 144 2.82 -18.60 -12.38
C ARG A 144 3.67 -17.46 -12.90
N ILE A 145 3.72 -17.28 -14.22
CA ILE A 145 4.42 -16.17 -14.87
C ILE A 145 3.84 -14.85 -14.36
N LEU A 146 2.53 -14.68 -14.48
CA LEU A 146 1.81 -13.47 -14.08
C LEU A 146 2.02 -13.14 -12.59
N ARG A 147 1.84 -14.12 -11.72
CA ARG A 147 2.05 -13.96 -10.27
C ARG A 147 3.48 -13.50 -9.96
N ASN A 148 4.49 -14.09 -10.61
CA ASN A 148 5.89 -13.72 -10.42
C ASN A 148 6.23 -12.32 -10.96
N ILE A 149 5.56 -11.87 -12.03
CA ILE A 149 5.72 -10.51 -12.55
C ILE A 149 5.10 -9.50 -11.59
N ILE A 150 3.87 -9.76 -11.16
CA ILE A 150 3.16 -8.92 -10.19
C ILE A 150 4.00 -8.79 -8.90
N SER A 151 4.53 -9.89 -8.36
CA SER A 151 5.34 -9.87 -7.14
C SER A 151 6.66 -9.12 -7.25
N LYS A 152 7.12 -8.85 -8.47
CA LYS A 152 8.35 -8.09 -8.74
C LYS A 152 8.05 -6.68 -9.25
N SER A 153 6.78 -6.27 -9.25
CA SER A 153 6.42 -4.92 -9.65
C SER A 153 7.00 -3.90 -8.68
N LEU A 154 7.81 -2.99 -9.21
CA LEU A 154 8.31 -1.84 -8.45
C LEU A 154 7.23 -0.75 -8.34
N ARG A 155 6.33 -0.69 -9.33
CA ARG A 155 5.25 0.29 -9.40
C ARG A 155 4.03 -0.18 -8.60
N PRO A 156 3.36 0.74 -7.88
CA PRO A 156 2.06 0.46 -7.29
C PRO A 156 1.04 0.03 -8.35
N ILE A 157 0.23 -0.97 -8.03
CA ILE A 157 -0.81 -1.51 -8.93
C ILE A 157 -2.19 -1.08 -8.44
N ALA A 158 -3.05 -0.60 -9.34
CA ALA A 158 -4.44 -0.35 -9.03
C ALA A 158 -5.27 -1.65 -9.12
N CYS A 159 -6.24 -1.84 -8.23
CA CYS A 159 -7.07 -3.04 -8.19
C CYS A 159 -8.55 -2.70 -8.09
N TYR A 160 -9.37 -3.30 -8.95
CA TYR A 160 -10.82 -3.11 -8.95
C TYR A 160 -11.50 -4.47 -8.98
N VAL A 161 -12.31 -4.77 -7.98
CA VAL A 161 -13.03 -6.04 -7.83
C VAL A 161 -14.53 -5.77 -7.81
N HIS A 162 -15.22 -6.14 -8.90
CA HIS A 162 -16.65 -5.88 -9.11
C HIS A 162 -17.56 -7.10 -8.90
N ILE A 163 -17.03 -8.15 -8.28
CA ILE A 163 -17.73 -9.43 -8.10
C ILE A 163 -17.84 -9.78 -6.62
N ASP A 164 -18.88 -10.52 -6.25
CA ASP A 164 -19.19 -10.81 -4.84
C ASP A 164 -18.34 -11.96 -4.29
N ALA A 165 -17.92 -12.90 -5.14
CA ALA A 165 -17.10 -14.05 -4.78
C ALA A 165 -15.83 -14.08 -5.62
N VAL A 166 -14.68 -14.17 -4.95
CA VAL A 166 -13.37 -14.14 -5.61
C VAL A 166 -12.75 -15.53 -5.52
N SER A 167 -12.31 -16.08 -6.66
CA SER A 167 -11.70 -17.41 -6.66
C SER A 167 -10.34 -17.40 -5.96
N PRO A 168 -9.88 -18.54 -5.40
CA PRO A 168 -8.55 -18.65 -4.79
C PRO A 168 -7.40 -18.24 -5.74
N VAL A 169 -7.57 -18.45 -7.04
CA VAL A 169 -6.62 -18.00 -8.08
C VAL A 169 -6.48 -16.48 -8.05
N ILE A 170 -7.59 -15.75 -8.02
CA ILE A 170 -7.57 -14.28 -7.98
C ILE A 170 -6.98 -13.80 -6.64
N LEU A 171 -7.39 -14.38 -5.50
CA LEU A 171 -6.82 -14.03 -4.20
C LEU A 171 -5.30 -14.22 -4.19
N SER A 172 -4.79 -15.29 -4.81
CA SER A 172 -3.35 -15.56 -4.92
C SER A 172 -2.61 -14.54 -5.80
N LEU A 173 -3.26 -13.99 -6.84
CA LEU A 173 -2.72 -12.89 -7.64
C LEU A 173 -2.71 -11.59 -6.84
N LEU A 174 -3.81 -11.26 -6.14
CA LEU A 174 -3.91 -10.03 -5.35
C LEU A 174 -2.91 -10.04 -4.19
N ASN A 175 -2.77 -11.16 -3.48
CA ASN A 175 -1.78 -11.30 -2.42
C ASN A 175 -0.33 -11.29 -2.91
N ALA A 176 -0.10 -11.39 -4.24
CA ALA A 176 1.23 -11.23 -4.82
C ALA A 176 1.59 -9.77 -5.10
N VAL A 177 0.63 -8.84 -5.07
CA VAL A 177 0.88 -7.41 -5.33
C VAL A 177 1.70 -6.83 -4.16
N PRO A 178 2.92 -6.30 -4.41
CA PRO A 178 3.75 -5.77 -3.33
C PRO A 178 3.20 -4.47 -2.75
N ARG A 179 2.65 -3.61 -3.62
CA ARG A 179 2.09 -2.30 -3.28
C ARG A 179 0.90 -2.01 -4.17
N PHE A 180 -0.19 -1.60 -3.56
CA PHE A 180 -1.38 -1.11 -4.21
C PHE A 180 -1.37 0.41 -4.23
N PHE A 181 -1.65 0.97 -5.42
CA PHE A 181 -2.03 2.37 -5.50
C PHE A 181 -3.41 2.55 -4.86
N ASN A 182 -4.38 1.80 -5.39
CA ASN A 182 -5.72 1.75 -4.83
C ASN A 182 -6.31 0.34 -4.86
N ILE A 183 -7.28 0.12 -3.98
CA ILE A 183 -8.17 -1.04 -4.00
C ILE A 183 -9.60 -0.52 -4.01
N PHE A 184 -10.33 -0.80 -5.09
CA PHE A 184 -11.77 -0.60 -5.20
C PHE A 184 -12.49 -1.93 -5.17
N VAL A 185 -13.48 -2.06 -4.29
CA VAL A 185 -14.22 -3.31 -4.10
C VAL A 185 -15.70 -3.03 -4.05
N LYS A 186 -16.48 -3.76 -4.86
CA LYS A 186 -17.94 -3.68 -4.83
C LYS A 186 -18.57 -4.45 -3.66
N CYS A 187 -17.92 -5.49 -3.17
CA CYS A 187 -18.34 -6.31 -2.03
C CYS A 187 -17.12 -6.75 -1.21
N SER A 188 -16.91 -6.17 -0.03
CA SER A 188 -15.65 -6.30 0.71
C SER A 188 -15.44 -7.66 1.39
N SER A 189 -16.51 -8.42 1.66
CA SER A 189 -16.46 -9.64 2.47
C SER A 189 -15.49 -10.70 1.93
N SER A 190 -15.42 -10.86 0.61
CA SER A 190 -14.60 -11.90 -0.03
C SER A 190 -13.11 -11.59 -0.11
N ILE A 191 -12.71 -10.34 0.15
CA ILE A 191 -11.30 -9.92 0.07
C ILE A 191 -10.84 -9.13 1.30
N SER A 192 -11.62 -9.15 2.37
CA SER A 192 -11.33 -8.43 3.62
C SER A 192 -9.94 -8.77 4.17
N GLU A 193 -9.56 -10.04 4.18
CA GLU A 193 -8.23 -10.46 4.64
C GLU A 193 -7.10 -9.88 3.77
N THR A 194 -7.25 -9.89 2.44
CA THR A 194 -6.27 -9.28 1.52
C THR A 194 -6.15 -7.77 1.76
N ILE A 195 -7.27 -7.07 1.98
CA ILE A 195 -7.27 -5.64 2.34
C ILE A 195 -6.53 -5.45 3.66
N CYS A 196 -6.90 -6.18 4.71
CA CYS A 196 -6.30 -6.07 6.03
C CYS A 196 -4.80 -6.35 6.01
N ASN A 197 -4.36 -7.37 5.27
CA ASN A 197 -2.94 -7.69 5.13
C ASN A 197 -2.19 -6.57 4.39
N SER A 198 -2.79 -5.99 3.34
CA SER A 198 -2.21 -4.85 2.62
C SER A 198 -2.10 -3.62 3.51
N VAL A 199 -3.10 -3.36 4.35
CA VAL A 199 -3.11 -2.26 5.32
C VAL A 199 -2.01 -2.45 6.37
N ARG A 200 -1.90 -3.65 6.98
CA ARG A 200 -0.87 -3.96 7.98
C ARG A 200 0.54 -3.85 7.41
N ALA A 201 0.72 -4.23 6.14
CA ALA A 201 1.99 -4.08 5.42
C ALA A 201 2.27 -2.63 4.96
N GLN A 202 1.37 -1.67 5.25
CA GLN A 202 1.38 -0.29 4.74
C GLN A 202 1.52 -0.22 3.21
N ALA A 203 0.99 -1.22 2.53
CA ALA A 203 1.12 -1.42 1.10
C ALA A 203 -0.03 -0.79 0.29
N LEU A 204 -0.89 0.02 0.91
CA LEU A 204 -2.09 0.58 0.29
C LEU A 204 -2.16 2.09 0.53
N SER A 205 -2.48 2.86 -0.52
CA SER A 205 -2.66 4.32 -0.43
C SER A 205 -4.13 4.76 -0.44
N GLU A 206 -4.94 4.20 -1.33
CA GLU A 206 -6.37 4.53 -1.42
C GLU A 206 -7.25 3.28 -1.28
N LEU A 207 -8.29 3.35 -0.46
CA LEU A 207 -9.27 2.27 -0.29
C LEU A 207 -10.68 2.76 -0.60
N TYR A 208 -11.36 2.03 -1.48
CA TYR A 208 -12.74 2.30 -1.88
C TYR A 208 -13.59 1.04 -1.67
N LEU A 209 -14.54 1.10 -0.76
CA LEU A 209 -15.45 0.00 -0.48
C LEU A 209 -16.87 0.41 -0.83
N LYS A 210 -17.48 -0.32 -1.75
CA LYS A 210 -18.92 -0.32 -1.98
C LYS A 210 -19.48 -1.60 -1.34
N SER A 211 -20.68 -1.51 -0.75
CA SER A 211 -21.38 -2.63 -0.09
C SER A 211 -20.49 -3.48 0.83
N TYR A 212 -20.15 -2.92 1.99
CA TYR A 212 -19.34 -3.56 3.02
C TYR A 212 -20.15 -3.89 4.26
N ASN A 213 -19.71 -4.88 5.02
CA ASN A 213 -20.22 -5.15 6.37
C ASN A 213 -19.17 -4.72 7.39
N MET A 214 -19.51 -3.79 8.28
CA MET A 214 -18.58 -3.25 9.28
C MET A 214 -18.44 -4.20 10.47
N THR A 215 -17.61 -5.24 10.30
CA THR A 215 -17.18 -6.11 11.40
C THR A 215 -16.15 -5.40 12.28
N ASP A 216 -15.93 -5.89 13.50
CA ASP A 216 -14.87 -5.38 14.39
C ASP A 216 -13.49 -5.44 13.74
N ASP A 217 -13.19 -6.53 13.03
CA ASP A 217 -11.93 -6.70 12.30
C ASP A 217 -11.76 -5.67 11.17
N LEU A 218 -12.82 -5.40 10.41
CA LEU A 218 -12.77 -4.40 9.34
C LEU A 218 -12.63 -3.00 9.92
N PHE A 219 -13.36 -2.69 10.99
CA PHE A 219 -13.25 -1.41 11.67
C PHE A 219 -11.83 -1.17 12.21
N SER A 220 -11.25 -2.15 12.91
CA SER A 220 -9.86 -2.08 13.39
C SER A 220 -8.85 -1.96 12.25
N CYS A 221 -9.10 -2.65 11.13
CA CYS A 221 -8.30 -2.48 9.93
C CYS A 221 -8.37 -1.05 9.39
N LEU A 222 -9.56 -0.45 9.31
CA LEU A 222 -9.73 0.93 8.83
C LEU A 222 -9.06 1.94 9.77
N GLN A 223 -9.12 1.74 11.08
CA GLN A 223 -8.38 2.52 12.07
C GLN A 223 -6.87 2.46 11.80
N THR A 224 -6.34 1.27 11.52
CA THR A 224 -4.93 1.10 11.16
C THR A 224 -4.60 1.79 9.85
N PHE A 225 -5.49 1.70 8.86
CA PHE A 225 -5.29 2.25 7.53
C PHE A 225 -5.15 3.77 7.52
N ILE A 226 -6.00 4.49 8.25
CA ILE A 226 -5.94 5.96 8.31
C ILE A 226 -4.68 6.49 9.01
N GLU A 227 -4.00 5.63 9.80
CA GLU A 227 -2.72 5.94 10.43
C GLU A 227 -1.51 5.61 9.55
N ASN A 228 -1.70 4.96 8.40
CA ASN A 228 -0.60 4.59 7.51
C ASN A 228 0.09 5.82 6.91
N CYS A 229 1.42 5.77 6.79
CA CYS A 229 2.20 6.86 6.19
C CYS A 229 1.88 7.08 4.71
N ASN A 230 1.40 6.03 4.02
CA ASN A 230 1.01 6.04 2.61
C ASN A 230 -0.47 6.40 2.40
N PHE A 231 -1.24 6.70 3.46
CA PHE A 231 -2.66 7.00 3.38
C PHE A 231 -2.94 8.26 2.54
N GLU A 232 -3.81 8.13 1.55
CA GLU A 232 -4.28 9.22 0.71
C GLU A 232 -5.80 9.37 0.73
N SER A 233 -6.55 8.27 0.64
CA SER A 233 -8.02 8.32 0.62
C SER A 233 -8.66 7.06 1.19
N LEU A 234 -9.75 7.26 1.93
CA LEU A 234 -10.74 6.24 2.27
C LEU A 234 -12.10 6.68 1.73
N GLN A 235 -12.78 5.82 0.98
CA GLN A 235 -14.12 6.05 0.46
C GLN A 235 -15.01 4.85 0.69
N LEU A 236 -16.15 5.09 1.33
CA LEU A 236 -17.13 4.09 1.68
C LEU A 236 -18.46 4.48 1.03
N TYR A 237 -18.96 3.63 0.13
CA TYR A 237 -20.23 3.81 -0.55
C TYR A 237 -21.32 2.96 0.10
N GLY A 238 -22.41 3.62 0.49
CA GLY A 238 -23.49 3.08 1.29
C GLY A 238 -23.94 4.15 2.28
N ASN A 239 -25.22 4.13 2.67
CA ASN A 239 -25.73 5.05 3.69
C ASN A 239 -24.97 4.80 5.00
N PRO A 240 -24.14 5.76 5.47
CA PRO A 240 -23.36 5.59 6.69
C PRO A 240 -24.29 5.27 7.87
N ARG A 241 -25.47 5.90 7.90
CA ARG A 241 -26.48 5.76 8.97
C ARG A 241 -27.13 4.38 9.08
N ASP A 242 -26.99 3.53 8.07
CA ASP A 242 -27.51 2.16 8.09
C ASP A 242 -26.52 1.17 8.76
N ILE A 243 -25.42 1.69 9.35
CA ILE A 243 -24.31 0.89 9.87
C ILE A 243 -24.23 1.05 11.39
N VAL A 244 -24.08 -0.08 12.09
CA VAL A 244 -24.12 -0.20 13.56
C VAL A 244 -23.04 0.63 14.29
N ARG A 245 -22.03 1.14 13.59
CA ARG A 245 -20.88 1.90 14.15
C ARG A 245 -20.58 3.20 13.39
N ASP A 246 -21.59 3.78 12.73
CA ASP A 246 -21.40 4.97 11.88
C ASP A 246 -20.77 6.14 12.65
N ASP A 247 -21.37 6.49 13.79
CA ASP A 247 -20.91 7.62 14.61
C ASP A 247 -19.46 7.46 15.07
N GLU A 248 -19.04 6.24 15.43
CA GLU A 248 -17.65 5.96 15.83
C GLU A 248 -16.68 6.20 14.68
N LEU A 249 -17.02 5.76 13.46
CA LEU A 249 -16.17 5.94 12.29
C LEU A 249 -16.15 7.40 11.84
N VAL A 250 -17.30 8.08 11.82
CA VAL A 250 -17.38 9.50 11.46
C VAL A 250 -16.56 10.35 12.41
N ASN A 251 -16.69 10.14 13.72
CA ASN A 251 -15.91 10.86 14.73
C ASN A 251 -14.40 10.62 14.54
N LEU A 252 -14.00 9.36 14.33
CA LEU A 252 -12.61 9.00 14.05
C LEU A 252 -12.07 9.73 12.81
N LEU A 253 -12.81 9.74 11.71
CA LEU A 253 -12.38 10.40 10.47
C LEU A 253 -12.33 11.91 10.63
N GLN A 254 -13.21 12.51 11.43
CA GLN A 254 -13.18 13.93 11.75
C GLN A 254 -11.98 14.32 12.61
N GLU A 255 -11.70 13.56 13.67
CA GLU A 255 -10.48 13.73 14.48
C GLU A 255 -9.22 13.61 13.61
N LYS A 256 -9.22 12.62 12.70
CA LYS A 256 -8.10 12.42 11.80
C LYS A 256 -7.95 13.55 10.78
N ALA A 257 -9.04 14.07 10.24
CA ALA A 257 -9.02 15.20 9.33
C ALA A 257 -8.39 16.44 10.00
N LEU A 258 -8.76 16.70 11.26
CA LEU A 258 -8.19 17.79 12.06
C LEU A 258 -6.68 17.58 12.33
N ASP A 259 -6.25 16.37 12.70
CA ASP A 259 -4.83 16.05 12.89
C ASP A 259 -4.02 16.27 11.61
N ILE A 260 -4.51 15.81 10.47
CA ILE A 260 -3.85 15.98 9.17
C ILE A 260 -3.81 17.47 8.77
N ALA A 261 -4.89 18.22 9.01
CA ALA A 261 -4.94 19.64 8.71
C ALA A 261 -4.00 20.48 9.58
N ARG A 262 -3.85 20.14 10.87
CA ARG A 262 -2.86 20.75 11.78
C ARG A 262 -1.42 20.52 11.33
N LYS A 263 -1.16 19.44 10.58
CA LYS A 263 0.13 19.16 9.93
C LYS A 263 0.33 19.91 8.61
N GLY A 264 -0.56 20.84 8.26
CA GLY A 264 -0.46 21.71 7.08
C GLY A 264 -0.92 21.06 5.77
N LYS A 265 -1.56 19.89 5.82
CA LYS A 265 -2.13 19.24 4.64
C LYS A 265 -3.58 19.69 4.43
N PHE A 266 -4.02 19.67 3.18
CA PHE A 266 -5.41 19.94 2.85
C PHE A 266 -6.23 18.65 2.87
N VAL A 267 -7.40 18.67 3.52
CA VAL A 267 -8.22 17.46 3.72
C VAL A 267 -9.68 17.73 3.42
N GLU A 268 -10.32 16.81 2.73
CA GLU A 268 -11.77 16.79 2.53
C GLU A 268 -12.37 15.60 3.31
N LEU A 269 -13.35 15.89 4.16
CA LEU A 269 -14.24 14.91 4.78
C LEU A 269 -15.62 15.09 4.18
N GLN A 270 -16.19 14.03 3.62
CA GLN A 270 -17.58 14.01 3.21
C GLN A 270 -18.34 13.00 4.06
N VAL A 271 -19.45 13.45 4.63
CA VAL A 271 -20.41 12.62 5.37
C VAL A 271 -21.77 12.83 4.73
N ASP A 272 -22.23 11.84 3.97
CA ASP A 272 -23.44 11.93 3.17
C ASP A 272 -23.36 13.14 2.21
N SER A 273 -24.31 14.06 2.30
CA SER A 273 -24.38 15.31 1.53
C SER A 273 -23.51 16.44 2.11
N SER A 274 -22.99 16.30 3.34
CA SER A 274 -22.14 17.30 3.98
C SER A 274 -20.69 17.11 3.56
N VAL A 275 -20.01 18.21 3.22
CA VAL A 275 -18.59 18.24 2.89
C VAL A 275 -17.90 19.28 3.74
N SER A 276 -16.96 18.83 4.57
CA SER A 276 -16.05 19.64 5.36
C SER A 276 -14.66 19.62 4.75
N MET A 277 -14.12 20.80 4.47
CA MET A 277 -12.74 20.99 4.02
C MET A 277 -11.92 21.54 5.18
N PHE A 278 -10.76 20.96 5.45
CA PHE A 278 -9.88 21.35 6.54
C PHE A 278 -8.55 21.86 6.00
N TRP A 279 -8.16 23.06 6.44
CA TRP A 279 -6.88 23.67 6.08
C TRP A 279 -6.37 24.54 7.23
N GLU A 280 -5.11 24.38 7.62
CA GLU A 280 -4.46 25.14 8.71
C GLU A 280 -5.28 25.17 10.03
N GLY A 281 -5.98 24.08 10.33
CA GLY A 281 -6.82 23.97 11.54
C GLY A 281 -8.19 24.66 11.44
N VAL A 282 -8.57 25.16 10.26
CA VAL A 282 -9.89 25.74 9.99
C VAL A 282 -10.75 24.73 9.23
N GLU A 283 -12.02 24.60 9.62
CA GLU A 283 -13.03 23.83 8.91
C GLU A 283 -13.92 24.75 8.06
N TYR A 284 -14.17 24.34 6.82
CA TYR A 284 -15.06 24.97 5.86
C TYR A 284 -16.14 23.97 5.45
N CYS A 285 -17.36 24.16 5.94
CA CYS A 285 -18.48 23.25 5.68
C CYS A 285 -19.32 23.73 4.48
N SER A 286 -19.69 22.79 3.60
CA SER A 286 -20.60 23.01 2.48
C SER A 286 -21.52 21.80 2.31
N TYR A 287 -22.66 22.01 1.65
CA TYR A 287 -23.61 20.94 1.34
C TYR A 287 -23.64 20.67 -0.17
N LYS A 288 -23.49 19.41 -0.56
CA LYS A 288 -23.66 18.93 -1.94
C LYS A 288 -25.03 18.25 -2.07
N GLU A 289 -25.88 18.76 -2.96
CA GLU A 289 -27.26 18.26 -3.13
C GLU A 289 -27.35 16.85 -3.75
N ILE A 290 -26.25 16.27 -4.26
CA ILE A 290 -26.31 15.18 -5.26
C ILE A 290 -25.78 13.83 -4.74
N PHE A 291 -24.98 13.80 -3.67
CA PHE A 291 -24.35 12.56 -3.19
C PHE A 291 -24.87 12.17 -1.80
N MET A 292 -25.96 11.39 -1.78
CA MET A 292 -26.40 10.71 -0.55
C MET A 292 -25.76 9.32 -0.44
N GLY A 293 -25.36 8.95 0.78
CA GLY A 293 -24.87 7.62 1.10
C GLY A 293 -23.39 7.38 0.78
N SER A 294 -22.52 8.30 1.18
CA SER A 294 -21.06 8.08 1.15
C SER A 294 -20.35 8.70 2.35
N LEU A 295 -19.34 8.00 2.85
CA LEU A 295 -18.37 8.51 3.82
C LEU A 295 -16.99 8.53 3.17
N MET A 296 -16.33 9.67 3.15
CA MET A 296 -15.02 9.83 2.51
C MET A 296 -14.11 10.71 3.35
N LEU A 297 -12.86 10.28 3.49
CA LEU A 297 -11.75 11.11 3.94
C LEU A 297 -10.69 11.10 2.84
N ARG A 298 -10.27 12.28 2.37
CA ARG A 298 -9.26 12.43 1.32
C ARG A 298 -8.25 13.50 1.68
N VAL A 299 -6.97 13.16 1.57
CA VAL A 299 -5.87 14.11 1.61
C VAL A 299 -5.65 14.65 0.21
N LEU A 300 -5.71 15.97 0.07
CA LEU A 300 -5.59 16.66 -1.20
C LEU A 300 -4.24 17.40 -1.29
N PRO A 301 -3.68 17.58 -2.49
CA PRO A 301 -2.58 18.51 -2.68
C PRO A 301 -2.98 19.89 -2.18
N THR A 302 -2.09 20.59 -1.48
CA THR A 302 -2.36 21.94 -0.99
C THR A 302 -2.75 22.83 -2.18
N PRO A 303 -3.99 23.33 -2.23
CA PRO A 303 -4.44 24.09 -3.38
C PRO A 303 -3.72 25.44 -3.41
N VAL A 304 -3.14 25.79 -4.56
CA VAL A 304 -2.55 27.11 -4.80
C VAL A 304 -3.64 28.22 -4.77
N GLU A 305 -4.91 27.84 -4.95
CA GLU A 305 -6.06 28.75 -5.09
C GLU A 305 -7.29 28.29 -4.24
N PHE A 306 -7.06 27.88 -2.99
CA PHE A 306 -8.11 27.42 -2.07
C PHE A 306 -9.39 28.31 -2.00
N PRO A 307 -9.30 29.66 -2.01
CA PRO A 307 -10.48 30.51 -1.91
C PRO A 307 -11.48 30.38 -3.08
N LEU A 308 -11.07 29.85 -4.23
CA LEU A 308 -11.91 29.74 -5.43
C LEU A 308 -12.91 28.58 -5.37
N PHE A 309 -12.77 27.66 -4.42
CA PHE A 309 -13.63 26.48 -4.28
C PHE A 309 -14.72 26.62 -3.22
N LEU A 310 -14.72 27.72 -2.47
CA LEU A 310 -15.72 27.97 -1.42
C LEU A 310 -16.98 28.56 -2.06
N SER A 311 -18.09 27.83 -1.95
CA SER A 311 -19.41 28.36 -2.34
C SER A 311 -19.82 29.52 -1.42
N GLU A 312 -20.70 30.41 -1.88
CA GLU A 312 -21.27 31.48 -1.03
C GLU A 312 -21.97 30.96 0.25
N LYS A 313 -22.31 29.66 0.29
CA LYS A 313 -22.98 29.00 1.42
C LYS A 313 -22.01 28.31 2.40
N THR A 314 -20.70 28.53 2.28
CA THR A 314 -19.72 27.87 3.13
C THR A 314 -19.70 28.46 4.54
N GLU A 315 -19.95 27.64 5.56
CA GLU A 315 -19.77 28.02 6.97
C GLU A 315 -18.31 27.80 7.39
N LYS A 316 -17.75 28.76 8.14
CA LYS A 316 -16.38 28.68 8.68
C LYS A 316 -16.44 28.36 10.17
N ARG A 317 -15.68 27.34 10.61
CA ARG A 317 -15.51 26.98 12.03
C ARG A 317 -14.02 26.95 12.38
N GLN A 318 -13.68 27.53 13.52
CA GLN A 318 -12.32 27.49 14.09
C GLN A 318 -12.33 26.62 15.35
N TYR A 319 -11.33 25.74 15.45
CA TYR A 319 -11.14 24.80 16.57
C TYR A 319 -9.84 25.10 17.30
#